data_AF-A0A7S3KMR9-F1
#
_entry.id   AF-A0A7S3KMR9-F1
#
_cell.length_a   1.000
_cell.length_b   1.000
_cell.length_c   1.000
_cell.angle_alpha   90.00
_cell.angle_beta   90.00
_cell.angle_gamma   90.00
#
_symmetry.space_group_name_H-M   'P 1'
#
loop_
_entity.id
_entity.type
_entity.pdbx_description
1 polymer ?
#
loop_
_entity_poly.entity_id
_entity_poly.type
_entity_poly.pdbx_seq_one_letter_code
_entity_poly.pdbx_strand_id
1 'polypeptide(L)'
;QITPDNEYLIVAKDTKLLIYNINTGFCVAKCVVDFSIKQKTGYVKGFSVYGDGDKIIAGYKKGFIVVWDISKILEPGIENFVSFDHDIDNIVINSESKHAIVVN
;
A
#
# COMPACT_ATOMS: atom_id res chain seq x y z
N GLN A 1 -2.87 8.99 -7.85
CA GLN A 1 -1.81 10.00 -7.99
C GLN A 1 -0.49 9.26 -8.11
N ILE A 2 0.39 9.69 -9.00
CA ILE A 2 1.74 9.14 -9.15
C ILE A 2 2.69 9.93 -8.23
N THR A 3 3.65 9.26 -7.58
CA THR A 3 4.68 9.91 -6.75
C THR A 3 5.65 10.73 -7.62
N PRO A 4 6.30 11.78 -7.08
CA PRO A 4 7.19 12.65 -7.85
C PRO A 4 8.36 11.92 -8.55
N ASP A 5 8.84 10.82 -7.96
CA ASP A 5 9.88 9.95 -8.51
C ASP A 5 9.38 8.99 -9.62
N ASN A 6 8.07 8.94 -9.87
CA ASN A 6 7.39 8.03 -10.79
C ASN A 6 7.56 6.54 -10.45
N GLU A 7 7.91 6.18 -9.22
CA GLU A 7 8.05 4.78 -8.83
C GLU A 7 6.73 4.15 -8.38
N TYR A 8 5.83 4.95 -7.80
CA TYR A 8 4.61 4.46 -7.17
C TYR A 8 3.34 5.16 -7.64
N LEU A 9 2.28 4.36 -7.79
CA LEU A 9 0.91 4.81 -8.00
C LEU A 9 0.13 4.64 -6.70
N ILE A 10 -0.43 5.74 -6.20
CA ILE A 10 -1.30 5.74 -5.02
C ILE A 10 -2.76 5.84 -5.46
N VAL A 11 -3.58 4.91 -4.98
CA VAL A 11 -5.00 4.79 -5.28
C VAL A 11 -5.81 4.81 -3.98
N ALA A 12 -6.83 5.66 -3.93
CA ALA A 12 -7.80 5.60 -2.83
C ALA A 12 -8.86 4.53 -3.12
N LYS A 13 -9.07 3.62 -2.17
CA LYS A 13 -10.13 2.60 -2.22
C LYS A 13 -10.80 2.50 -0.86
N ASP A 14 -12.07 2.89 -0.81
CA ASP A 14 -12.88 2.95 0.41
C ASP A 14 -12.17 3.71 1.55
N THR A 15 -11.77 3.00 2.60
CA THR A 15 -11.12 3.55 3.80
C THR A 15 -9.59 3.50 3.73
N LYS A 16 -9.03 3.09 2.60
CA LYS A 16 -7.61 2.77 2.46
C LYS A 16 -6.98 3.55 1.32
N LEU A 17 -5.67 3.76 1.43
CA LEU A 17 -4.83 4.05 0.27
C LEU A 17 -4.03 2.79 -0.07
N LEU A 18 -4.00 2.46 -1.35
CA LEU A 18 -3.21 1.37 -1.92
C LEU A 18 -2.02 1.99 -2.64
N ILE A 19 -0.84 1.42 -2.44
CA ILE A 19 0.40 1.84 -3.10
C ILE A 19 0.83 0.71 -4.03
N TYR A 20 0.93 1.03 -5.31
CA TYR A 20 1.37 0.11 -6.35
C TYR A 20 2.75 0.52 -6.84
N ASN A 21 3.65 -0.43 -7.03
CA ASN A 21 4.86 -0.18 -7.80
C ASN A 21 4.48 -0.12 -9.28
N ILE A 22 4.83 0.97 -9.96
CA ILE A 22 4.43 1.21 -11.36
C ILE A 22 5.12 0.23 -12.30
N ASN A 23 6.38 -0.12 -12.04
CA ASN A 23 7.18 -0.98 -12.90
C ASN A 23 6.72 -2.44 -12.86
N THR A 24 6.30 -2.92 -11.69
CA THR A 24 5.86 -4.32 -11.52
C THR A 24 4.34 -4.49 -11.58
N GLY A 25 3.58 -3.41 -11.39
CA GLY A 25 2.12 -3.45 -11.28
C GLY A 25 1.59 -4.02 -9.96
N PHE A 26 2.46 -4.47 -9.05
CA PHE A 26 2.05 -5.08 -7.80
C PHE A 26 1.70 -4.06 -6.72
N CYS A 27 0.69 -4.40 -5.90
CA CYS A 27 0.35 -3.64 -4.70
C CYS A 27 1.39 -3.95 -3.62
N VAL A 28 2.24 -2.96 -3.31
CA VAL A 28 3.34 -3.12 -2.35
C VAL A 28 2.96 -2.70 -0.93
N ALA A 29 1.95 -1.84 -0.76
CA ALA A 29 1.53 -1.43 0.58
C ALA A 29 0.06 -0.99 0.66
N LYS A 30 -0.47 -1.00 1.88
CA LYS A 30 -1.83 -0.56 2.20
C LYS A 30 -1.81 0.35 3.42
N CYS A 31 -2.14 1.62 3.24
CA CYS A 31 -2.35 2.56 4.34
C CYS A 31 -3.79 2.40 4.85
N VAL A 32 -3.95 1.88 6.06
CA VAL A 32 -5.25 1.62 6.66
C VAL A 32 -5.37 2.41 7.95
N VAL A 33 -6.50 3.09 8.14
CA VAL A 33 -6.90 3.66 9.42
C VAL A 33 -7.91 2.71 10.05
N ASP A 34 -7.68 2.31 11.29
CA ASP A 34 -8.69 1.59 12.05
C ASP A 34 -9.74 2.57 12.61
N PHE A 35 -10.93 2.54 12.04
CA PHE A 35 -12.09 3.31 12.50
C PHE A 35 -12.97 2.53 13.49
N SER A 36 -12.52 1.36 13.96
CA SER A 36 -13.26 0.45 14.86
C SER A 36 -13.78 1.12 16.11
N ILE A 37 -13.13 2.20 16.56
CA ILE A 37 -13.46 2.82 17.84
C ILE A 37 -14.78 3.62 17.82
N LYS A 38 -15.38 4.06 16.69
CA LYS A 38 -16.80 4.50 16.71
C LYS A 38 -17.49 4.95 15.42
N GLN A 39 -16.92 4.93 14.21
CA GLN A 39 -17.64 5.52 13.06
C GLN A 39 -17.47 4.74 11.75
N LYS A 40 -18.47 3.91 11.43
CA LYS A 40 -18.77 3.48 10.06
C LYS A 40 -18.83 4.73 9.17
N THR A 41 -18.16 4.69 8.01
CA THR A 41 -18.02 5.75 6.98
C THR A 41 -16.76 6.63 6.99
N GLY A 42 -15.62 6.13 7.47
CA GLY A 42 -14.30 6.77 7.28
C GLY A 42 -13.67 6.50 5.92
N TYR A 43 -14.35 6.83 4.81
CA TYR A 43 -13.75 6.71 3.48
C TYR A 43 -12.89 7.93 3.13
N VAL A 44 -11.88 7.71 2.29
CA VAL A 44 -10.99 8.75 1.79
C VAL A 44 -11.78 9.72 0.91
N LYS A 45 -11.71 11.01 1.22
CA LYS A 45 -12.31 12.08 0.41
C LYS A 45 -11.33 12.68 -0.60
N GLY A 46 -10.05 12.63 -0.26
CA GLY A 46 -8.96 13.08 -1.10
C GLY A 46 -7.63 12.84 -0.40
N PHE A 47 -6.55 12.91 -1.15
CA PHE A 47 -5.21 12.80 -0.62
C PHE A 47 -4.21 13.57 -1.50
N SER A 48 -3.02 13.82 -0.97
CA SER A 48 -1.88 14.37 -1.70
C SER A 48 -0.60 13.69 -1.25
N VAL A 49 0.31 13.49 -2.20
CA VAL A 49 1.72 13.15 -1.93
C VAL A 49 2.48 14.44 -1.65
N TYR A 50 3.41 14.40 -0.70
CA TYR A 50 4.32 15.51 -0.42
C TYR A 50 5.33 15.68 -1.56
N GLY A 51 5.91 16.87 -1.71
CA GLY A 51 6.70 17.22 -2.91
C GLY A 51 7.97 16.38 -3.11
N ASP A 52 8.49 15.81 -2.03
CA ASP A 52 9.65 14.90 -1.99
C ASP A 52 9.25 13.42 -2.12
N GLY A 53 7.95 13.09 -2.16
CA GLY A 53 7.45 11.73 -2.22
C GLY A 53 7.49 10.97 -0.89
N ASP A 54 7.92 11.59 0.22
CA ASP A 54 8.19 10.86 1.46
C ASP A 54 6.94 10.66 2.34
N LYS A 55 5.90 11.45 2.11
CA LYS A 55 4.67 11.45 2.91
C LYS A 55 3.41 11.45 2.05
N ILE A 56 2.37 10.85 2.60
CA ILE A 56 1.00 10.96 2.08
C ILE A 56 0.13 11.63 3.14
N ILE A 57 -0.63 12.63 2.73
CA ILE A 57 -1.66 13.26 3.55
C ILE A 57 -3.01 12.86 2.96
N ALA A 58 -3.86 12.21 3.74
CA ALA A 58 -5.22 11.86 3.32
C ALA A 58 -6.27 12.50 4.23
N GLY A 59 -7.25 13.12 3.59
CA GLY A 59 -8.46 13.62 4.23
C GLY A 59 -9.57 12.58 4.15
N TYR A 60 -10.22 12.34 5.27
CA TYR A 60 -11.33 11.41 5.39
C TYR A 60 -12.64 12.13 5.68
N LYS A 61 -13.75 11.44 5.43
CA LYS A 61 -15.06 11.91 5.87
C LYS A 61 -15.04 12.21 7.38
N LYS A 62 -15.75 13.26 7.79
CA LYS A 62 -15.84 13.77 9.18
C LYS A 62 -14.57 14.47 9.69
N GLY A 63 -13.69 14.90 8.78
CA GLY A 63 -12.61 15.84 9.10
C GLY A 63 -11.35 15.21 9.68
N PHE A 64 -11.23 13.88 9.63
CA PHE A 64 -9.96 13.23 10.00
C PHE A 64 -8.93 13.44 8.90
N ILE A 65 -7.73 13.85 9.30
CA ILE A 65 -6.56 13.93 8.44
C ILE A 65 -5.53 12.97 9.02
N VAL A 66 -4.97 12.13 8.15
CA VAL A 66 -3.91 11.19 8.53
C VAL A 66 -2.72 11.40 7.62
N VAL A 67 -1.54 11.34 8.22
CA VAL A 67 -0.26 11.47 7.53
C VAL A 67 0.49 10.16 7.69
N TRP A 68 0.94 9.60 6.57
CA TRP A 68 1.83 8.45 6.55
C TRP A 68 3.20 8.85 6.04
N ASP A 69 4.21 8.21 6.60
CA ASP A 69 5.60 8.22 6.17
C ASP A 69 5.80 7.04 5.20
N ILE A 70 5.92 7.33 3.91
CA ILE A 70 6.04 6.32 2.84
C ILE A 70 7.35 5.56 3.00
N SER A 71 8.44 6.25 3.32
CA SER A 71 9.76 5.62 3.44
C SER A 71 9.74 4.49 4.47
N LYS A 72 9.06 4.68 5.60
CA LYS A 72 8.87 3.63 6.63
C LYS A 72 7.94 2.51 6.20
N ILE A 73 6.92 2.82 5.39
CA ILE A 73 5.99 1.83 4.87
C ILE A 73 6.68 0.90 3.87
N LEU A 74 7.60 1.46 3.08
CA LEU A 74 8.35 0.75 2.05
C LEU A 74 9.69 0.20 2.55
N GLU A 75 10.00 0.31 3.85
CA GLU A 75 11.22 -0.25 4.41
C GLU A 75 11.28 -1.75 4.06
N PRO A 76 12.41 -2.24 3.48
CA PRO A 76 12.52 -3.57 2.85
C PRO A 76 12.40 -4.77 3.80
N GLY A 77 11.95 -4.57 5.05
CA GLY A 77 11.71 -5.60 6.05
C GLY A 77 10.24 -5.97 6.27
N ILE A 78 9.28 -5.21 5.73
CA ILE A 78 7.85 -5.47 5.93
C ILE A 78 7.20 -5.80 4.56
N GLU A 79 7.26 -7.09 4.24
CA GLU A 79 6.36 -7.82 3.34
C GLU A 79 6.48 -7.54 1.82
N ASN A 80 7.41 -8.26 1.18
CA ASN A 80 7.33 -8.62 -0.24
C ASN A 80 6.12 -9.56 -0.47
N PHE A 81 4.91 -9.04 -0.44
CA PHE A 81 3.77 -9.79 -0.96
C PHE A 81 3.82 -9.77 -2.48
N VAL A 82 4.10 -10.93 -3.08
CA VAL A 82 3.80 -11.15 -4.49
C VAL A 82 2.31 -11.45 -4.59
N SER A 83 1.55 -10.56 -5.21
CA SER A 83 0.14 -10.80 -5.50
C SER A 83 0.00 -11.39 -6.89
N PHE A 84 -0.70 -12.51 -7.00
CA PHE A 84 -1.02 -13.14 -8.28
C PHE A 84 -2.48 -12.83 -8.64
N ASP A 85 -2.78 -12.69 -9.93
CA ASP A 85 -4.14 -12.44 -10.45
C ASP A 85 -4.89 -13.73 -10.82
N HIS A 86 -4.33 -14.88 -10.43
CA HIS A 86 -4.85 -16.22 -10.63
C HIS A 86 -4.63 -17.07 -9.36
N ASP A 87 -5.32 -18.21 -9.29
CA ASP A 87 -5.16 -19.16 -8.20
C ASP A 87 -3.74 -19.72 -8.18
N ILE A 88 -3.19 -19.86 -6.97
CA ILE A 88 -1.85 -20.43 -6.75
C ILE A 88 -2.03 -21.85 -6.24
N ASP A 89 -1.58 -22.83 -7.02
CA ASP A 89 -1.70 -24.23 -6.64
C ASP A 89 -0.67 -24.65 -5.58
N ASN A 90 0.56 -24.11 -5.63
CA ASN A 90 1.61 -24.45 -4.68
C ASN A 90 2.59 -23.28 -4.39
N ILE A 91 3.02 -23.19 -3.13
CA ILE A 91 4.08 -22.27 -2.66
C ILE A 91 5.20 -23.11 -2.06
N VAL A 92 6.42 -23.00 -2.60
CA VAL A 92 7.62 -23.65 -2.04
C VAL A 92 8.55 -22.58 -1.48
N ILE A 93 8.93 -22.74 -0.21
CA ILE A 93 9.89 -21.84 0.46
C ILE A 93 11.28 -22.45 0.34
N ASN A 94 12.24 -21.73 -0.22
CA ASN A 94 13.65 -22.06 -0.07
C ASN A 94 14.17 -21.36 1.19
N SER A 95 14.42 -22.16 2.25
CA SER A 95 14.92 -21.69 3.54
C SER A 95 16.29 -21.01 3.44
N GLU A 96 17.06 -21.26 2.40
CA GLU A 96 18.40 -20.70 2.21
C GLU A 96 18.39 -19.30 1.60
N SER A 97 17.31 -18.90 0.90
CA SER A 97 17.29 -17.65 0.13
C SER A 97 16.31 -16.60 0.62
N LYS A 98 15.46 -16.84 1.62
CA LYS A 98 14.33 -15.94 2.01
C LYS A 98 13.34 -15.66 0.87
N HIS A 99 13.38 -16.41 -0.23
CA HIS A 99 12.47 -16.26 -1.36
C HIS A 99 11.46 -17.40 -1.38
N ALA A 100 10.18 -17.07 -1.58
CA ALA A 100 9.14 -18.04 -1.94
C ALA A 100 9.13 -18.20 -3.46
N ILE A 101 9.19 -19.44 -3.94
CA ILE A 101 9.02 -19.77 -5.36
C ILE A 101 7.57 -20.24 -5.52
N VAL A 102 6.86 -19.59 -6.43
CA VAL A 102 5.51 -20.00 -6.84
C VAL A 102 5.64 -20.83 -8.11
N VAL A 103 5.01 -22.01 -8.11
CA VAL A 103 5.04 -22.96 -9.22
C VAL A 103 3.59 -23.26 -9.62
N ASN A 104 3.27 -23.05 -10.90
CA ASN A 104 2.02 -23.48 -11.53
C ASN A 104 2.13 -24.91 -12.02
#